data_AF-A0A1G1KBB8-F1
#
_entry.id   AF-A0A1G1KBB8-F1
#
_cell.length_a   1.000
_cell.length_b   1.000
_cell.length_c   1.000
_cell.angle_alpha   90.00
_cell.angle_beta   90.00
_cell.angle_gamma   90.00
#
_symmetry.space_group_name_H-M   'P 1'
#
loop_
_entity.id
_entity.type
_entity.pdbx_description
1 polymer ?
#
loop_
_entity_poly.entity_id
_entity_poly.type
_entity_poly.pdbx_seq_one_letter_code
_entity_poly.pdbx_strand_id
1 'polypeptide(L)'
;MNLDCLTRKRIWEVDCLSVDASIAASFDWRDLVNLLQSAGHRFDFDMPEALLEMEVQNLIHRYCHSENAVSLRVESLLNQWHGETIRELTEMSVDEICHFVMHLDCSRNLNLEAFFWALGSDDRDRLDCVRRRLHQHVQIFLIRNHVKSSEGREV
;
A
#
# COMPACT_ATOMS: atom_id res chain seq x y z
N MET A 1 -7.20 23.13 -4.37
CA MET A 1 -6.29 23.48 -3.26
C MET A 1 -4.99 22.77 -3.52
N ASN A 2 -3.89 23.50 -3.73
CA ASN A 2 -2.56 22.90 -3.80
C ASN A 2 -2.17 22.49 -2.38
N LEU A 3 -2.02 21.18 -2.16
CA LEU A 3 -1.27 20.61 -1.04
C LEU A 3 0.23 20.89 -1.25
N ASP A 4 0.60 22.17 -1.32
CA ASP A 4 1.99 22.57 -1.47
C ASP A 4 2.75 22.21 -0.17
N CYS A 5 3.49 21.11 -0.29
CA CYS A 5 4.67 20.73 0.47
C CYS A 5 4.48 20.47 1.97
N LEU A 6 3.72 19.42 2.30
CA LEU A 6 4.22 18.51 3.33
C LEU A 6 5.31 17.67 2.66
N THR A 7 6.55 17.76 3.14
CA THR A 7 7.66 16.94 2.65
C THR A 7 7.30 15.49 2.90
N ARG A 8 6.77 14.80 1.89
CA ARG A 8 6.53 13.35 1.97
C ARG A 8 7.71 12.64 1.34
N LYS A 9 8.00 11.46 1.85
CA LYS A 9 8.95 10.55 1.20
C LYS A 9 8.46 10.28 -0.22
N ARG A 10 9.38 10.31 -1.17
CA ARG A 10 9.13 9.84 -2.53
C ARG A 10 8.84 8.35 -2.48
N ILE A 11 8.06 7.81 -3.42
CA ILE A 11 7.70 6.39 -3.42
C ILE A 11 8.92 5.46 -3.36
N TRP A 12 10.06 5.86 -3.93
CA TRP A 12 11.30 5.08 -3.89
C TRP A 12 12.04 5.12 -2.55
N GLU A 13 11.65 6.02 -1.63
CA GLU A 13 12.16 6.12 -0.25
C GLU A 13 11.25 5.43 0.76
N VAL A 14 10.02 5.05 0.36
CA VAL A 14 9.10 4.27 1.17
C VAL A 14 9.61 2.83 1.29
N ASP A 15 9.35 2.15 2.40
CA ASP A 15 9.75 0.76 2.58
C ASP A 15 8.93 -0.19 1.68
N CYS A 16 9.55 -1.31 1.33
CA CYS A 16 8.96 -2.33 0.46
C CYS A 16 7.57 -2.78 0.91
N LEU A 17 7.35 -2.98 2.22
CA LEU A 17 6.08 -3.52 2.72
C LEU A 17 4.95 -2.53 2.54
N SER A 18 5.18 -1.24 2.82
CA SER A 18 4.16 -0.22 2.55
C SER A 18 3.90 -0.03 1.06
N VAL A 19 4.93 -0.07 0.20
CA VAL A 19 4.73 -0.05 -1.25
C VAL A 19 3.86 -1.23 -1.67
N ASP A 20 4.26 -2.45 -1.35
CA ASP A 20 3.54 -3.67 -1.77
C ASP A 20 2.10 -3.68 -1.26
N ALA A 21 1.87 -3.34 0.01
CA ALA A 21 0.53 -3.28 0.59
C ALA A 21 -0.34 -2.23 -0.12
N SER A 22 0.20 -1.03 -0.38
CA SER A 22 -0.54 0.02 -1.07
C SER A 22 -0.84 -0.33 -2.53
N ILE A 23 0.10 -0.94 -3.25
CA ILE A 23 -0.12 -1.38 -4.63
C ILE A 23 -1.13 -2.51 -4.70
N ALA A 24 -0.92 -3.58 -3.93
CA ALA A 24 -1.79 -4.76 -3.97
C ALA A 24 -3.23 -4.44 -3.57
N ALA A 25 -3.45 -3.48 -2.68
CA ALA A 25 -4.79 -3.12 -2.21
C ALA A 25 -5.45 -1.99 -3.02
N SER A 26 -4.69 -1.09 -3.65
CA SER A 26 -5.27 0.06 -4.38
C SER A 26 -5.46 -0.19 -5.89
N PHE A 27 -4.79 -1.18 -6.47
CA PHE A 27 -4.76 -1.38 -7.92
C PHE A 27 -5.22 -2.79 -8.32
N ASP A 28 -6.03 -2.87 -9.37
CA ASP A 28 -6.17 -4.11 -10.14
C ASP A 28 -4.85 -4.36 -10.90
N TRP A 29 -4.33 -5.59 -10.84
CA TRP A 29 -3.08 -5.92 -11.52
C TRP A 29 -3.16 -5.72 -13.05
N ARG A 30 -4.35 -5.80 -13.65
CA ARG A 30 -4.56 -5.52 -15.08
C ARG A 30 -4.34 -4.04 -15.41
N ASP A 31 -4.69 -3.12 -14.50
CA ASP A 31 -4.39 -1.70 -14.70
C ASP A 31 -2.89 -1.44 -14.64
N LEU A 32 -2.18 -2.19 -13.79
CA LEU A 32 -0.72 -2.13 -13.69
C LEU A 32 -0.04 -2.67 -14.96
N VAL A 33 -0.62 -3.69 -15.62
CA VAL A 33 -0.15 -4.17 -16.94
C VAL A 33 -0.17 -3.03 -17.96
N ASN A 34 -1.27 -2.28 -18.06
CA ASN A 34 -1.39 -1.16 -19.02
C ASN A 34 -0.32 -0.09 -18.77
N LEU A 35 -0.05 0.20 -17.50
CA LEU A 35 0.99 1.14 -17.11
C LEU A 35 2.39 0.66 -17.51
N LEU A 36 2.70 -0.61 -17.26
CA LEU A 36 3.99 -1.21 -17.61
C LEU A 36 4.18 -1.37 -19.13
N GLN A 37 3.13 -1.70 -19.86
CA GLN A 37 3.16 -1.75 -21.33
C GLN A 37 3.44 -0.37 -21.94
N SER A 38 2.88 0.68 -21.37
CA SER A 38 3.17 2.07 -21.76
C SER A 38 4.64 2.46 -21.50
N ALA A 39 5.30 1.77 -20.56
CA ALA A 39 6.74 1.88 -20.29
C ALA A 39 7.61 0.91 -21.12
N GLY A 40 7.02 0.17 -22.06
CA GLY A 40 7.71 -0.70 -23.00
C GLY A 40 7.79 -2.19 -22.60
N HIS A 41 7.16 -2.60 -21.50
CA HIS A 41 7.11 -4.01 -21.10
C HIS A 41 6.17 -4.82 -21.98
N ARG A 42 6.48 -6.10 -22.13
CA ARG A 42 5.64 -7.08 -22.82
C ARG A 42 5.34 -8.21 -21.85
N PHE A 43 4.09 -8.63 -21.84
CA PHE A 43 3.62 -9.73 -21.02
C PHE A 43 3.20 -10.89 -21.91
N ASP A 44 3.48 -12.10 -21.44
CA ASP A 44 2.94 -13.32 -22.01
C ASP A 44 1.59 -13.61 -21.34
N PHE A 45 0.49 -13.46 -22.08
CA PHE A 45 -0.85 -13.70 -21.56
C PHE A 45 -1.26 -15.18 -21.63
N ASP A 46 -0.43 -16.05 -22.21
CA ASP A 46 -0.68 -17.49 -22.23
C ASP A 46 -0.27 -18.18 -20.91
N MET A 47 0.41 -17.46 -20.00
CA MET A 47 0.79 -17.96 -18.70
C MET A 47 -0.39 -18.02 -17.70
N PRO A 48 -0.33 -18.88 -16.65
CA PRO A 48 -1.34 -18.89 -15.60
C PRO A 48 -1.51 -17.53 -14.94
N GLU A 49 -2.77 -17.11 -14.73
CA GLU A 49 -3.12 -15.76 -14.24
C GLU A 49 -2.39 -15.37 -12.95
N ALA A 50 -2.35 -16.27 -11.96
CA ALA A 50 -1.68 -15.99 -10.69
C ALA A 50 -0.16 -15.76 -10.84
N LEU A 51 0.49 -16.42 -11.82
CA LEU A 51 1.90 -16.19 -12.11
C LEU A 51 2.10 -14.85 -12.81
N LEU A 52 1.19 -14.48 -13.73
CA LEU A 52 1.23 -13.19 -14.43
C LEU A 52 1.04 -12.04 -13.45
N GLU A 53 0.05 -12.15 -12.57
CA GLU A 53 -0.20 -11.16 -11.52
C GLU A 53 1.04 -11.00 -10.63
N MET A 54 1.65 -12.11 -10.19
CA MET A 54 2.87 -12.05 -9.39
C MET A 54 4.05 -11.41 -10.15
N GLU A 55 4.19 -11.67 -11.45
CA GLU A 55 5.20 -11.01 -12.29
C GLU A 55 4.97 -9.49 -12.39
N VAL A 56 3.71 -9.09 -12.62
CA VAL A 56 3.31 -7.67 -12.69
C VAL A 56 3.59 -6.95 -11.38
N GLN A 57 3.20 -7.54 -10.25
CA GLN A 57 3.45 -6.97 -8.92
C GLN A 57 4.96 -6.81 -8.66
N ASN A 58 5.77 -7.82 -8.99
CA ASN A 58 7.23 -7.75 -8.86
C ASN A 58 7.88 -6.69 -9.76
N LEU A 59 7.34 -6.47 -10.96
CA LEU A 59 7.80 -5.41 -11.85
C LEU A 59 7.44 -4.04 -11.28
N ILE A 60 6.17 -3.82 -10.91
CA ILE A 60 5.74 -2.55 -10.31
C ILE A 60 6.56 -2.22 -9.07
N HIS A 61 6.76 -3.18 -8.16
CA HIS A 61 7.59 -3.01 -6.98
C HIS A 61 8.98 -2.45 -7.33
N ARG A 62 9.69 -3.10 -8.26
CA ARG A 62 11.03 -2.66 -8.69
C ARG A 62 11.01 -1.26 -9.30
N TYR A 63 9.99 -0.96 -10.11
CA TYR A 63 9.83 0.37 -10.69
C TYR A 63 9.56 1.42 -9.61
N CYS A 64 8.77 1.11 -8.59
CA CYS A 64 8.48 2.03 -7.49
C CYS A 64 9.73 2.41 -6.68
N HIS A 65 10.74 1.54 -6.59
CA HIS A 65 12.01 1.80 -5.91
C HIS A 65 13.10 2.45 -6.78
N SER A 66 12.71 3.09 -7.88
CA SER A 66 13.61 3.94 -8.67
C SER A 66 12.86 5.14 -9.23
N GLU A 67 13.56 6.26 -9.43
CA GLU A 67 12.94 7.43 -10.05
C GLU A 67 12.70 7.19 -11.55
N ASN A 68 11.44 7.08 -11.94
CA ASN A 68 11.01 6.87 -13.32
C ASN A 68 9.52 7.22 -13.52
N ALA A 69 9.06 7.26 -14.78
CA ALA A 69 7.69 7.64 -15.12
C ALA A 69 6.60 6.75 -14.46
N VAL A 70 6.86 5.45 -14.28
CA VAL A 70 5.92 4.52 -13.62
C VAL A 70 5.80 4.86 -12.14
N SER A 71 6.93 5.00 -11.43
CA SER A 71 6.96 5.37 -10.01
C SER A 71 6.22 6.69 -9.74
N LEU A 72 6.47 7.72 -10.57
CA LEU A 72 5.82 9.02 -10.46
C LEU A 72 4.31 8.92 -10.69
N ARG A 73 3.89 8.10 -11.66
CA ARG A 73 2.47 7.90 -11.97
C ARG A 73 1.74 7.20 -10.84
N VAL A 74 2.33 6.12 -10.30
CA VAL A 74 1.79 5.37 -9.18
C VAL A 74 1.67 6.25 -7.94
N GLU A 75 2.74 6.98 -7.60
CA GLU A 75 2.74 7.92 -6.47
C GLU A 75 1.65 8.99 -6.62
N SER A 76 1.51 9.57 -7.82
CA SER A 76 0.47 10.56 -8.10
C SER A 76 -0.93 10.00 -7.90
N LEU A 77 -1.19 8.75 -8.30
CA LEU A 77 -2.50 8.12 -8.15
C LEU A 77 -2.79 7.82 -6.68
N LEU A 78 -1.83 7.26 -5.95
CA LEU A 78 -1.96 7.00 -4.51
C LEU A 78 -2.21 8.29 -3.72
N ASN A 79 -1.48 9.37 -4.02
CA ASN A 79 -1.70 10.67 -3.39
C ASN A 79 -3.07 11.27 -3.75
N GLN A 80 -3.54 11.07 -4.99
CA GLN A 80 -4.85 11.55 -5.41
C GLN A 80 -5.99 10.79 -4.71
N TRP A 81 -5.92 9.46 -4.65
CA TRP A 81 -6.97 8.62 -4.08
C TRP A 81 -7.02 8.73 -2.55
N HIS A 82 -5.86 8.82 -1.91
CA HIS A 82 -5.73 8.75 -0.45
C HIS A 82 -5.48 10.12 0.20
N GLY A 83 -5.69 11.21 -0.55
CA GLY A 83 -5.35 12.58 -0.14
C GLY A 83 -6.03 13.03 1.17
N GLU A 84 -7.26 12.59 1.42
CA GLU A 84 -7.98 12.92 2.66
C GLU A 84 -7.33 12.27 3.88
N THR A 85 -7.08 10.95 3.83
CA THR A 85 -6.39 10.22 4.91
C THR A 85 -4.97 10.73 5.13
N ILE A 86 -4.25 11.08 4.07
CA ILE A 86 -2.93 11.73 4.15
C ILE A 86 -3.05 13.04 4.94
N ARG A 87 -4.03 13.88 4.60
CA ARG A 87 -4.24 15.17 5.26
C ARG A 87 -4.57 14.98 6.74
N GLU A 88 -5.51 14.10 7.06
CA GLU A 88 -5.91 13.78 8.44
C GLU A 88 -4.71 13.31 9.28
N LEU A 89 -3.94 12.34 8.78
CA LEU A 89 -2.76 11.83 9.50
C LEU A 89 -1.66 12.89 9.68
N THR A 90 -1.56 13.84 8.77
CA THR A 90 -0.59 14.92 8.90
C THR A 90 -1.01 15.95 9.95
N GLU A 91 -2.31 16.17 10.12
CA GLU A 91 -2.88 17.02 11.16
C GLU A 91 -2.77 16.39 12.57
N MET A 92 -2.63 15.06 12.65
CA MET A 92 -2.48 14.32 13.90
C MET A 92 -1.04 14.32 14.44
N SER A 93 -0.91 14.35 15.76
CA SER A 93 0.35 14.07 16.46
C SER A 93 0.73 12.58 16.39
N VAL A 94 2.02 12.28 16.59
CA VAL A 94 2.52 10.89 16.60
C VAL A 94 1.79 10.02 17.62
N ASP A 95 1.44 10.58 18.79
CA ASP A 95 0.74 9.85 19.85
C ASP A 95 -0.70 9.53 19.46
N GLU A 96 -1.41 10.47 18.81
CA GLU A 96 -2.75 10.24 18.29
C GLU A 96 -2.76 9.15 17.21
N ILE A 97 -1.78 9.18 16.30
CA ILE A 97 -1.63 8.16 15.24
C ILE A 97 -1.33 6.79 15.85
N CYS A 98 -0.42 6.73 16.83
CA CYS A 98 -0.09 5.50 17.53
C CYS A 98 -1.33 4.93 18.25
N HIS A 99 -2.07 5.78 18.97
CA HIS A 99 -3.30 5.40 19.65
C HIS A 99 -4.34 4.87 18.65
N PHE A 100 -4.51 5.54 17.51
CA PHE A 100 -5.41 5.10 16.44
C PHE A 100 -5.05 3.72 15.90
N VAL A 101 -3.78 3.50 15.51
CA VAL A 101 -3.31 2.21 14.94
C VAL A 101 -3.43 1.07 15.95
N MET A 102 -3.14 1.32 17.22
CA MET A 102 -3.23 0.30 18.28
C MET A 102 -4.66 -0.17 18.55
N HIS A 103 -5.67 0.65 18.24
CA HIS A 103 -7.09 0.35 18.44
C HIS A 103 -7.83 0.15 17.11
N LEU A 104 -7.09 -0.03 16.02
CA LEU A 104 -7.67 -0.22 14.70
C LEU A 104 -8.48 -1.52 14.66
N ASP A 105 -9.77 -1.39 14.36
CA ASP A 105 -10.68 -2.53 14.21
C ASP A 105 -10.69 -3.02 12.75
N CYS A 106 -9.75 -3.91 12.43
CA CYS A 106 -9.62 -4.50 11.09
C CYS A 106 -10.86 -5.30 10.63
N SER A 107 -11.84 -5.56 11.50
CA SER A 107 -13.10 -6.21 11.10
C SER A 107 -14.08 -5.27 10.41
N ARG A 108 -13.86 -3.95 10.52
CA ARG A 108 -14.62 -2.95 9.80
C ARG A 108 -14.02 -2.73 8.42
N ASN A 109 -14.87 -2.32 7.48
CA ASN A 109 -14.45 -1.96 6.13
C ASN A 109 -13.65 -0.65 6.19
N LEU A 110 -12.37 -0.77 6.52
CA LEU A 110 -11.43 0.33 6.66
C LEU A 110 -10.61 0.43 5.38
N ASN A 111 -10.35 1.66 4.94
CA ASN A 111 -9.46 1.99 3.84
C ASN A 111 -7.99 1.80 4.29
N LEU A 112 -7.59 0.55 4.53
CA LEU A 112 -6.29 0.17 5.09
C LEU A 112 -5.15 0.56 4.14
N GLU A 113 -5.38 0.49 2.84
CA GLU A 113 -4.48 0.91 1.78
C GLU A 113 -4.09 2.38 1.89
N ALA A 114 -5.05 3.25 2.25
CA ALA A 114 -4.78 4.66 2.52
C ALA A 114 -3.87 4.83 3.75
N PHE A 115 -4.09 4.06 4.82
CA PHE A 115 -3.23 4.11 6.00
C PHE A 115 -1.81 3.59 5.73
N PHE A 116 -1.66 2.50 4.97
CA PHE A 116 -0.34 1.99 4.59
C PHE A 116 0.45 3.01 3.77
N TRP A 117 -0.22 3.66 2.81
CA TRP A 117 0.40 4.69 1.99
C TRP A 117 0.73 5.93 2.81
N ALA A 118 -0.24 6.40 3.60
CA ALA A 118 -0.12 7.64 4.36
C ALA A 118 0.92 7.56 5.48
N LEU A 119 1.05 6.41 6.17
CA LEU A 119 2.14 6.21 7.14
C LEU A 119 3.47 5.89 6.45
N GLY A 120 3.44 5.16 5.34
CA GLY A 120 4.64 4.76 4.59
C GLY A 120 5.38 5.96 4.00
N SER A 121 4.65 6.91 3.42
CA SER A 121 5.21 8.11 2.80
C SER A 121 5.32 9.32 3.74
N ASP A 122 5.04 9.13 5.04
CA ASP A 122 5.28 10.15 6.05
C ASP A 122 6.78 10.32 6.32
N ASP A 123 7.26 11.57 6.42
CA ASP A 123 8.67 11.89 6.66
C ASP A 123 9.05 11.89 8.14
N ARG A 124 8.09 11.78 9.06
CA ARG A 124 8.35 11.71 10.50
C ARG A 124 8.91 10.33 10.83
N ASP A 125 10.23 10.23 10.94
CA ASP A 125 10.94 8.97 11.30
C ASP A 125 10.37 8.24 12.52
N ARG A 126 9.76 8.97 13.46
CA ARG A 126 9.11 8.40 14.65
C ARG A 126 7.90 7.50 14.33
N LEU A 127 7.32 7.60 13.13
CA LEU A 127 6.21 6.78 12.70
C LEU A 127 6.62 5.43 12.11
N ASP A 128 7.92 5.18 11.92
CA ASP A 128 8.40 3.91 11.39
C ASP A 128 7.97 2.70 12.24
N CYS A 129 7.95 2.85 13.57
CA CYS A 129 7.48 1.80 14.48
C CYS A 129 5.96 1.61 14.40
N VAL A 130 5.21 2.71 14.22
CA VAL A 130 3.74 2.69 14.10
C VAL A 130 3.32 2.03 12.80
N ARG A 131 3.99 2.34 11.68
CA ARG A 131 3.81 1.65 10.39
C ARG A 131 4.03 0.15 10.52
N ARG A 132 5.15 -0.29 11.11
CA ARG A 132 5.43 -1.73 11.32
C ARG A 132 4.34 -2.38 12.17
N ARG A 133 3.82 -1.65 13.16
CA ARG A 133 2.73 -2.14 14.02
C ARG A 133 1.42 -2.31 13.26
N LEU A 134 1.08 -1.39 12.35
CA LEU A 134 -0.07 -1.52 11.46
C LEU A 134 0.03 -2.80 10.61
N HIS A 135 1.17 -3.01 9.94
CA HIS A 135 1.43 -4.20 9.13
C HIS A 135 1.23 -5.49 9.94
N GLN A 136 1.83 -5.58 11.12
CA GLN A 136 1.68 -6.74 12.00
C GLN A 136 0.23 -6.97 12.42
N HIS A 137 -0.50 -5.90 12.76
CA HIS A 137 -1.88 -5.98 13.22
C HIS A 137 -2.81 -6.53 12.13
N VAL A 138 -2.66 -6.05 10.89
CA VAL A 138 -3.39 -6.54 9.72
C VAL A 138 -3.05 -7.99 9.41
N GLN A 139 -1.76 -8.36 9.41
CA GLN A 139 -1.32 -9.75 9.17
C GLN A 139 -1.90 -10.72 10.20
N ILE A 140 -1.82 -10.39 11.49
CA ILE A 140 -2.38 -11.22 12.57
C ILE A 140 -3.89 -11.38 12.40
N PHE A 141 -4.60 -10.30 12.04
CA PHE A 141 -6.03 -10.35 11.78
C PHE A 141 -6.37 -11.30 10.62
N LEU A 142 -5.69 -11.17 9.48
CA LEU A 142 -5.91 -12.03 8.32
C LEU A 142 -5.64 -13.51 8.63
N ILE A 143 -4.52 -13.81 9.30
CA ILE A 143 -4.18 -15.19 9.73
C ILE A 143 -5.28 -15.78 10.61
N ARG A 144 -5.72 -15.02 11.64
CA ARG A 144 -6.77 -15.49 12.57
C ARG A 144 -8.10 -15.76 11.88
N ASN A 145 -8.49 -14.93 10.91
CA ASN A 145 -9.73 -15.14 10.17
C ASN A 145 -9.62 -16.31 9.19
N HIS A 146 -8.46 -16.50 8.56
CA HIS A 146 -8.26 -17.63 7.67
C HIS A 146 -8.30 -18.97 8.43
N VAL A 147 -7.63 -19.05 9.59
CA VAL A 147 -7.64 -20.24 10.45
C VAL A 147 -9.07 -20.59 10.90
N LYS A 148 -9.84 -19.59 11.36
CA LYS A 148 -11.25 -19.79 11.74
C LYS A 148 -12.13 -20.26 10.58
N SER A 149 -11.90 -19.75 9.37
CA SER A 149 -12.64 -20.18 8.17
C SER A 149 -12.31 -21.61 7.75
N SER A 150 -11.10 -22.11 8.04
CA SER A 150 -10.72 -23.50 7.76
C SER A 150 -11.23 -24.49 8.82
N GLU A 151 -11.43 -24.05 10.06
CA GLU A 151 -12.00 -24.87 11.14
C GLU A 151 -13.51 -25.09 11.00
N GLY A 152 -14.21 -24.26 10.20
CA GLY A 152 -15.63 -24.40 9.88
C GLY A 152 -15.96 -25.25 8.64
N ARG A 153 -14.97 -25.89 8.01
CA ARG A 153 -15.20 -26.89 6.95
C ARG A 153 -15.14 -28.28 7.56
N GLU A 154 -16.26 -28.72 8.14
CA GLU A 154 -16.49 -30.14 8.41
C GLU A 154 -16.56 -30.90 7.07
N VAL A 155 -15.91 -32.08 7.05
CA VAL A 155 -15.91 -33.08 5.96
C VAL A 155 -17.26 -33.79 5.91
#